data_AF-A0A6P5RG26-F1
#
_entry.id   AF-A0A6P5RG26-F1
#
_cell.length_a   1.000
_cell.length_b   1.000
_cell.length_c   1.000
_cell.angle_alpha   90.00
_cell.angle_beta   90.00
_cell.angle_gamma   90.00
#
_symmetry.space_group_name_H-M   'P 1'
#
loop_
_entity.id
_entity.type
_entity.pdbx_description
1 polymer ?
#
loop_
_entity_poly.entity_id
_entity_poly.type
_entity_poly.pdbx_seq_one_letter_code
_entity_poly.pdbx_strand_id
1 'polypeptide(L)'
;MLKARYQYKEAATVYFRVCTEEPLHSAVMLEQASYCYLLSKPPMLHKYGFHLVLSGDRYKKCDQIKHAIRTYRSAMSVYKGTTWSHIKDHVHFHIGQWYALLGLYDLAANHVLEVLACSHQSKTTQELFLRDFLQIVQVSTSNLWILCLIEKVKVQSP
;
A
#
# COMPACT_ATOMS: atom_id res chain seq x y z
N MET A 1 22.92 -8.36 20.58
CA MET A 1 21.80 -7.81 19.78
C MET A 1 20.57 -7.63 20.65
N LEU A 2 19.96 -6.44 20.68
CA LEU A 2 18.81 -6.10 21.54
C LEU A 2 17.59 -7.03 21.34
N LYS A 3 17.25 -7.37 20.09
CA LYS A 3 16.17 -8.32 19.75
C LYS A 3 16.38 -9.70 20.39
N ALA A 4 17.62 -10.20 20.44
CA ALA A 4 17.96 -11.48 21.05
C ALA A 4 17.81 -11.48 22.58
N ARG A 5 17.77 -10.29 23.20
CA ARG A 5 17.50 -10.08 24.62
C ARG A 5 16.05 -9.66 24.89
N TYR A 6 15.17 -9.79 23.89
CA TYR A 6 13.75 -9.36 23.96
C TYR A 6 13.55 -7.86 24.26
N GLN A 7 14.58 -7.03 24.05
CA GLN A 7 14.56 -5.58 24.22
C GLN A 7 14.06 -4.89 22.95
N TYR A 8 12.80 -5.14 22.60
CA TYR A 8 12.25 -4.71 21.31
C TYR A 8 12.01 -3.20 21.21
N LYS A 9 11.59 -2.53 22.30
CA LYS A 9 11.34 -1.08 22.27
C LYS A 9 12.63 -0.29 22.05
N GLU A 10 13.71 -0.75 22.68
CA GLU A 10 15.05 -0.22 22.54
C GLU A 10 15.59 -0.51 21.13
N ALA A 11 15.41 -1.74 20.63
CA ALA A 11 15.78 -2.09 19.27
C ALA A 11 15.07 -1.22 18.22
N ALA A 12 13.76 -1.00 18.36
CA ALA A 12 12.98 -0.13 17.48
C ALA A 12 13.54 1.29 17.45
N THR A 13 13.92 1.81 18.61
CA THR A 13 14.52 3.14 18.76
C THR A 13 15.87 3.22 18.05
N VAL A 14 16.70 2.19 18.15
CA VAL A 14 17.98 2.13 17.43
C VAL A 14 17.75 2.11 15.92
N TYR A 15 16.88 1.23 15.42
CA TYR A 15 16.54 1.18 13.98
C TYR A 15 16.03 2.52 13.45
N PHE A 16 15.14 3.17 14.20
CA PHE A 16 14.63 4.48 13.82
C PHE A 16 15.73 5.56 13.76
N ARG A 17 16.69 5.54 14.71
CA ARG A 17 17.81 6.49 14.74
C ARG A 17 18.81 6.30 13.61
N VAL A 18 19.02 5.06 13.17
CA VAL A 18 19.94 4.75 12.05
C VAL A 18 19.26 4.85 10.68
N CYS A 19 18.06 5.43 10.60
CA CYS A 19 17.49 5.84 9.32
C CYS A 19 18.35 6.97 8.73
N THR A 20 19.34 6.58 7.90
CA THR A 20 20.27 7.48 7.21
C THR A 20 19.66 8.08 5.96
N GLU A 21 20.38 9.02 5.32
CA GLU A 21 19.93 9.66 4.07
C GLU A 21 19.70 8.67 2.92
N GLU A 22 20.40 7.53 2.89
CA GLU A 22 20.20 6.50 1.88
C GLU A 22 18.75 5.94 1.93
N PRO A 23 17.92 6.18 0.90
CA PRO A 23 16.48 5.95 1.00
C PRO A 23 16.10 4.47 1.18
N LEU A 24 16.83 3.55 0.55
CA LEU A 24 16.57 2.11 0.65
C LEU A 24 16.95 1.56 2.03
N HIS A 25 18.10 1.96 2.55
CA HIS A 25 18.50 1.64 3.91
C HIS A 25 17.46 2.12 4.92
N SER A 26 17.02 3.38 4.80
CA SER A 26 15.95 3.94 5.62
C SER A 26 14.65 3.14 5.54
N ALA A 27 14.25 2.67 4.34
CA ALA A 27 13.06 1.84 4.18
C ALA A 27 13.14 0.55 5.01
N VAL A 28 14.28 -0.15 4.94
CA VAL A 28 14.53 -1.40 5.67
C VAL A 28 14.58 -1.15 7.18
N MET A 29 15.24 -0.08 7.63
CA MET A 29 15.34 0.23 9.06
C MET A 29 13.98 0.59 9.67
N LEU A 30 13.15 1.36 8.96
CA LEU A 30 11.77 1.63 9.36
C LEU A 30 10.94 0.35 9.46
N GLU A 31 11.10 -0.56 8.50
CA GLU A 31 10.42 -1.86 8.53
C GLU A 31 10.86 -2.69 9.74
N GLN A 32 12.16 -2.77 10.02
CA GLN A 32 12.69 -3.49 11.19
C GLN A 32 12.21 -2.87 12.51
N ALA A 33 12.13 -1.53 12.58
CA ALA A 33 11.57 -0.83 13.72
C ALA A 33 10.09 -1.19 13.92
N SER A 34 9.31 -1.27 12.84
CA SER A 34 7.90 -1.64 12.89
C SER A 34 7.68 -3.01 13.55
N TYR A 35 8.42 -4.04 13.13
CA TYR A 35 8.29 -5.38 13.69
C TYR A 35 8.74 -5.44 15.16
N CYS A 36 9.70 -4.61 15.57
CA CYS A 36 10.04 -4.47 16.98
C CYS A 36 8.88 -3.89 17.80
N TYR A 37 8.14 -2.90 17.28
CA TYR A 37 6.92 -2.40 17.93
C TYR A 37 5.82 -3.46 18.04
N LEU A 38 5.65 -4.28 16.99
CA LEU A 38 4.70 -5.41 17.01
C LEU A 38 5.07 -6.44 18.09
N LEU A 39 6.35 -6.80 18.21
CA LEU A 39 6.85 -7.82 19.14
C LEU A 39 7.05 -7.31 20.58
N SER A 40 6.94 -6.00 20.81
CA SER A 40 7.05 -5.43 22.14
C SER A 40 5.92 -5.87 23.07
N LYS A 41 6.15 -5.79 24.39
CA LYS A 41 5.15 -6.11 25.41
C LYS A 41 4.81 -4.85 26.22
N PRO A 42 3.55 -4.37 26.21
CA PRO A 42 2.47 -4.76 25.29
C PRO A 42 2.76 -4.36 23.82
N PRO A 43 2.14 -5.01 22.82
CA PRO A 43 2.30 -4.65 21.41
C PRO A 43 1.89 -3.20 21.13
N MET A 44 2.68 -2.50 20.31
CA MET A 44 2.46 -1.10 19.98
C MET A 44 1.95 -0.96 18.53
N LEU A 45 0.70 -1.39 18.29
CA LEU A 45 0.13 -1.54 16.94
C LEU A 45 0.10 -0.23 16.14
N HIS A 46 -0.17 0.91 16.80
CA HIS A 46 -0.11 2.21 16.13
C HIS A 46 1.28 2.48 15.55
N LYS A 47 2.34 2.30 16.37
CA LYS A 47 3.71 2.52 15.92
C LYS A 47 4.09 1.51 14.83
N TYR A 48 3.66 0.27 14.95
CA TYR A 48 3.84 -0.75 13.91
C TYR A 48 3.26 -0.30 12.55
N GLY A 49 1.97 0.04 12.50
CA GLY A 49 1.32 0.47 11.26
C GLY A 49 1.96 1.73 10.69
N PHE A 50 2.19 2.75 11.53
CA PHE A 50 2.79 4.02 11.11
C PHE A 50 4.18 3.84 10.48
N HIS A 51 5.06 3.03 11.08
CA HIS A 51 6.40 2.80 10.54
C HIS A 51 6.38 1.95 9.26
N LEU A 52 5.40 1.06 9.09
CA LEU A 52 5.22 0.33 7.83
C LEU A 52 4.78 1.25 6.68
N VAL A 53 3.90 2.22 6.93
CA VAL A 53 3.53 3.23 5.93
C VAL A 53 4.76 4.05 5.53
N LEU A 54 5.52 4.58 6.50
CA LEU A 54 6.76 5.30 6.19
C LEU A 54 7.77 4.45 5.41
N SER A 55 7.92 3.17 5.78
CA SER A 55 8.79 2.23 5.07
C SER A 55 8.33 2.03 3.62
N GLY A 56 7.02 1.89 3.38
CA GLY A 56 6.46 1.75 2.04
C GLY A 56 6.72 2.96 1.15
N ASP A 57 6.60 4.18 1.68
CA ASP A 57 6.93 5.40 0.95
C ASP A 57 8.38 5.42 0.49
N ARG A 58 9.30 4.99 1.37
CA ARG A 58 10.73 4.92 1.06
C ARG A 58 11.04 3.84 0.04
N TYR A 59 10.43 2.66 0.16
CA TYR A 59 10.55 1.62 -0.86
C TYR A 59 10.07 2.11 -2.22
N LYS A 60 8.92 2.80 -2.28
CA LYS A 60 8.41 3.32 -3.55
C LYS A 60 9.33 4.38 -4.18
N LYS A 61 9.96 5.23 -3.37
CA LYS A 61 10.98 6.20 -3.82
C LYS A 61 12.24 5.56 -4.38
N CYS A 62 12.51 4.29 -4.03
CA CYS A 62 13.62 3.49 -4.57
C CYS A 62 13.18 2.51 -5.66
N ASP A 63 11.96 2.69 -6.20
CA ASP A 63 11.32 1.79 -7.18
C ASP A 63 11.18 0.33 -6.74
N GLN A 64 11.22 0.07 -5.43
CA GLN A 64 10.95 -1.23 -4.82
C GLN A 64 9.44 -1.43 -4.60
N ILE A 65 8.65 -1.34 -5.68
CA ILE A 65 7.18 -1.32 -5.63
C ILE A 65 6.59 -2.54 -4.89
N LYS A 66 7.14 -3.73 -5.11
CA LYS A 66 6.68 -4.96 -4.43
C LYS A 66 6.87 -4.89 -2.91
N HIS A 67 7.97 -4.31 -2.45
CA HIS A 67 8.20 -4.10 -1.02
C HIS A 67 7.28 -3.02 -0.45
N ALA A 68 7.04 -1.95 -1.21
CA ALA A 68 6.11 -0.89 -0.83
C ALA A 68 4.67 -1.41 -0.63
N ILE A 69 4.16 -2.20 -1.59
CA ILE A 69 2.83 -2.84 -1.49
C ILE A 69 2.79 -3.75 -0.26
N ARG A 70 3.82 -4.57 -0.05
CA ARG A 70 3.86 -5.52 1.06
C ARG A 70 3.78 -4.82 2.42
N THR A 71 4.57 -3.77 2.65
CA THR A 71 4.53 -3.04 3.93
C THR A 71 3.20 -2.34 4.16
N TYR A 72 2.63 -1.71 3.12
CA TYR A 72 1.31 -1.11 3.20
C TYR A 72 0.20 -2.14 3.51
N ARG A 73 0.21 -3.30 2.84
CA ARG A 73 -0.74 -4.39 3.13
C ARG A 73 -0.62 -4.89 4.57
N SER A 74 0.60 -4.97 5.10
CA SER A 74 0.83 -5.31 6.50
C SER A 74 0.32 -4.23 7.47
N ALA A 75 0.32 -2.96 7.07
CA ALA A 75 -0.21 -1.84 7.86
C ALA A 75 -1.76 -1.79 7.86
N MET A 76 -2.41 -2.22 6.77
CA MET A 76 -3.89 -2.17 6.63
C MET A 76 -4.64 -2.83 7.79
N SER A 77 -4.13 -3.94 8.33
CA SER A 77 -4.76 -4.64 9.46
C SER A 77 -4.83 -3.80 10.72
N VAL A 78 -3.94 -2.81 10.88
CA VAL A 78 -3.93 -1.87 12.02
C VAL A 78 -5.07 -0.87 11.92
N TYR A 79 -5.44 -0.46 10.70
CA TYR A 79 -6.39 0.61 10.47
C TYR A 79 -7.83 0.12 10.24
N LYS A 80 -8.00 -1.17 9.97
CA LYS A 80 -9.31 -1.79 9.80
C LYS A 80 -10.18 -1.61 11.05
N GLY A 81 -11.38 -1.07 10.88
CA GLY A 81 -12.33 -0.85 11.97
C GLY A 81 -11.97 0.30 12.93
N THR A 82 -10.94 1.09 12.62
CA THR A 82 -10.54 2.27 13.41
C THR A 82 -11.16 3.55 12.85
N THR A 83 -11.07 4.63 13.62
CA THR A 83 -11.44 5.99 13.18
C THR A 83 -10.36 6.67 12.34
N TRP A 84 -9.23 6.02 12.06
CA TRP A 84 -8.13 6.60 11.28
C TRP A 84 -8.38 6.44 9.78
N SER A 85 -9.45 7.06 9.33
CA SER A 85 -9.94 6.90 7.97
C SER A 85 -8.97 7.51 6.94
N HIS A 86 -8.35 8.65 7.23
CA HIS A 86 -7.42 9.31 6.30
C HIS A 86 -6.17 8.47 5.99
N ILE A 87 -5.55 7.85 6.99
CA ILE A 87 -4.38 6.99 6.75
C ILE A 87 -4.78 5.68 6.06
N LYS A 88 -5.97 5.16 6.35
CA LYS A 88 -6.55 4.02 5.64
C LYS A 88 -6.73 4.35 4.16
N ASP A 89 -7.30 5.52 3.85
CA ASP A 89 -7.51 5.97 2.47
C ASP A 89 -6.17 6.16 1.75
N HIS A 90 -5.18 6.79 2.40
CA HIS A 90 -3.82 6.92 1.87
C HIS A 90 -3.21 5.57 1.48
N VAL A 91 -3.35 4.57 2.36
CA VAL A 91 -2.84 3.21 2.12
C VAL A 91 -3.54 2.54 0.95
N HIS A 92 -4.88 2.58 0.89
CA HIS A 92 -5.63 1.99 -0.20
C HIS A 92 -5.34 2.67 -1.54
N PHE A 93 -5.35 4.00 -1.58
CA PHE A 93 -5.12 4.76 -2.81
C PHE A 93 -3.75 4.45 -3.42
N HIS A 94 -2.68 4.47 -2.62
CA HIS A 94 -1.33 4.17 -3.13
C HIS A 94 -1.14 2.70 -3.49
N ILE A 95 -1.68 1.74 -2.73
CA ILE A 95 -1.66 0.33 -3.16
C ILE A 95 -2.35 0.19 -4.52
N GLY A 96 -3.49 0.85 -4.72
CA GLY A 96 -4.22 0.85 -5.99
C GLY A 96 -3.33 1.30 -7.15
N GLN A 97 -2.70 2.47 -7.02
CA GLN A 97 -1.76 3.00 -8.01
C GLN A 97 -0.60 2.03 -8.26
N TRP A 98 -0.01 1.45 -7.21
CA TRP A 98 1.14 0.56 -7.34
C TRP A 98 0.80 -0.78 -7.97
N TYR A 99 -0.39 -1.34 -7.71
CA TYR A 99 -0.85 -2.52 -8.43
C TYR A 99 -1.10 -2.23 -9.91
N ALA A 100 -1.64 -1.07 -10.25
CA ALA A 100 -1.81 -0.65 -11.64
C ALA A 100 -0.46 -0.55 -12.38
N LEU A 101 0.59 -0.02 -11.71
CA LEU A 101 1.96 -0.02 -12.24
C LEU A 101 2.52 -1.42 -12.49
N LEU A 102 2.07 -2.43 -11.74
CA LEU A 102 2.44 -3.83 -11.92
C LEU A 102 1.52 -4.59 -12.91
N GLY A 103 0.56 -3.91 -13.56
CA GLY A 103 -0.41 -4.53 -14.47
C GLY A 103 -1.50 -5.34 -13.77
N LEU A 104 -1.61 -5.26 -12.44
CA LEU A 104 -2.58 -6.00 -11.63
C LEU A 104 -3.86 -5.18 -11.46
N TYR A 105 -4.55 -4.90 -12.57
CA TYR A 105 -5.64 -3.92 -12.63
C TYR A 105 -6.87 -4.29 -11.78
N ASP A 106 -7.23 -5.57 -11.66
CA ASP A 106 -8.36 -5.99 -10.81
C ASP A 106 -8.09 -5.68 -9.33
N LEU A 107 -6.87 -5.96 -8.87
CA LEU A 107 -6.45 -5.62 -7.51
C LEU A 107 -6.39 -4.10 -7.33
N ALA A 108 -5.88 -3.38 -8.32
CA ALA A 108 -5.82 -1.93 -8.30
C ALA A 108 -7.21 -1.30 -8.14
N ALA A 109 -8.16 -1.72 -8.98
CA ALA A 109 -9.54 -1.25 -8.99
C ALA A 109 -10.23 -1.47 -7.63
N ASN A 110 -10.09 -2.68 -7.06
CA ASN A 110 -10.64 -3.00 -5.73
C ASN A 110 -10.12 -2.05 -4.65
N HIS A 111 -8.83 -1.72 -4.66
CA HIS A 111 -8.26 -0.80 -3.68
C HIS A 111 -8.74 0.65 -3.86
N VAL A 112 -8.91 1.13 -5.09
CA VAL A 112 -9.41 2.50 -5.32
C VAL A 112 -10.92 2.61 -5.04
N LEU A 113 -11.70 1.55 -5.24
CA LEU A 113 -13.12 1.52 -4.86
C LEU A 113 -13.34 1.74 -3.36
N GLU A 114 -12.46 1.20 -2.52
CA GLU A 114 -12.52 1.38 -1.06
C GLU A 114 -12.42 2.86 -0.64
N VAL A 115 -11.66 3.68 -1.37
CA VAL A 115 -11.52 5.12 -1.08
C VAL A 115 -12.60 5.96 -1.74
N LEU A 116 -13.17 5.49 -2.86
CA LEU A 116 -14.34 6.11 -3.48
C LEU A 116 -15.60 5.97 -2.64
N ALA A 117 -15.72 4.90 -1.87
CA ALA A 117 -16.87 4.66 -0.98
C ALA A 117 -16.88 5.58 0.25
N CYS A 118 -15.85 6.41 0.47
CA CYS A 118 -15.72 7.19 1.68
C CYS A 118 -16.45 8.54 1.60
N SER A 119 -17.09 8.96 2.69
CA SER A 119 -17.88 10.20 2.76
C SER A 119 -17.16 11.38 3.42
N HIS A 120 -15.93 11.19 3.88
CA HIS A 120 -15.22 12.14 4.74
C HIS A 120 -14.08 12.90 4.02
N GLN A 121 -13.77 12.53 2.78
CA GLN A 121 -12.76 13.22 1.97
C GLN A 121 -13.35 14.44 1.28
N SER A 122 -12.50 15.41 0.94
CA SER A 122 -12.93 16.58 0.18
C SER A 122 -13.41 16.18 -1.22
N LYS A 123 -14.25 17.02 -1.84
CA LYS A 123 -14.67 16.85 -3.23
C LYS A 123 -13.48 16.70 -4.18
N THR A 124 -12.46 17.56 -4.02
CA THR A 124 -11.23 17.52 -4.84
C THR A 124 -10.50 16.18 -4.71
N THR A 125 -10.44 15.62 -3.50
CA THR A 125 -9.81 14.31 -3.26
C THR A 125 -10.63 13.18 -3.87
N GLN A 126 -11.97 13.23 -3.76
CA GLN A 126 -12.86 12.25 -4.39
C GLN A 126 -12.77 12.28 -5.93
N GLU A 127 -12.65 13.47 -6.52
CA GLU A 127 -12.43 13.63 -7.97
C GLU A 127 -11.07 13.05 -8.42
N LEU A 128 -10.02 13.19 -7.60
CA LEU A 128 -8.73 12.52 -7.82
C LEU A 128 -8.89 11.00 -7.81
N PHE A 129 -9.55 10.44 -6.79
CA PHE A 129 -9.77 8.99 -6.70
C PHE A 129 -10.58 8.45 -7.89
N LEU A 130 -11.61 9.18 -8.31
CA LEU A 130 -12.46 8.78 -9.43
C LEU A 130 -11.68 8.76 -10.74
N ARG A 131 -10.86 9.79 -10.99
CA ARG A 131 -10.03 9.85 -12.20
C ARG A 131 -9.05 8.67 -12.27
N ASP A 132 -8.37 8.36 -11.18
CA ASP A 132 -7.44 7.22 -11.11
C ASP A 132 -8.18 5.89 -11.34
N PHE A 133 -9.36 5.71 -10.75
CA PHE A 133 -10.18 4.52 -10.98
C PHE A 133 -10.58 4.34 -12.44
N LEU A 134 -11.09 5.40 -13.08
CA LEU A 134 -11.50 5.36 -14.49
C LEU A 134 -10.31 5.04 -15.40
N GLN A 135 -9.13 5.60 -15.12
CA GLN A 135 -7.91 5.29 -15.87
C GLN A 135 -7.53 3.81 -15.73
N ILE A 136 -7.56 3.26 -14.51
CA ILE A 136 -7.27 1.84 -14.25
C ILE A 136 -8.23 0.94 -15.04
N VAL A 137 -9.53 1.23 -14.99
CA VAL A 137 -10.56 0.44 -15.68
C VAL A 137 -10.40 0.53 -17.21
N GLN A 138 -10.13 1.72 -17.75
CA GLN A 138 -9.93 1.92 -19.19
C GLN A 138 -8.73 1.12 -19.73
N VAL A 139 -7.63 1.06 -18.96
CA VAL A 139 -6.45 0.27 -19.35
C VAL A 139 -6.72 -1.23 -19.22
N SER A 140 -7.43 -1.66 -18.16
CA SER A 140 -7.84 -3.07 -17.98
C SER A 140 -8.71 -3.56 -19.15
N THR A 141 -9.69 -2.75 -19.56
CA THR A 141 -10.59 -3.11 -20.67
C THR A 141 -9.86 -3.12 -22.02
N SER A 142 -8.87 -2.26 -22.21
CA SER A 142 -8.05 -2.27 -23.44
C SER A 142 -7.25 -3.58 -23.60
N ASN A 143 -6.91 -4.26 -22.50
CA ASN A 143 -6.16 -5.51 -22.51
C ASN A 143 -7.03 -6.78 -22.62
N LEU A 144 -8.31 -6.74 -22.23
CA LEU A 144 -9.21 -7.91 -22.26
C LEU A 144 -10.22 -7.92 -23.42
N TRP A 145 -10.52 -6.77 -24.03
CA TRP A 145 -11.63 -6.69 -24.98
C TRP A 145 -11.25 -7.02 -26.42
N ILE A 146 -10.02 -6.77 -26.87
CA ILE A 146 -9.62 -7.14 -28.24
C ILE A 146 -9.63 -8.67 -28.42
N LEU A 147 -9.14 -9.44 -27.45
CA LEU A 147 -9.17 -10.91 -27.51
C LEU A 147 -10.60 -11.46 -27.40
N CYS A 148 -11.42 -10.96 -26.48
CA CYS A 148 -12.80 -11.41 -26.29
C CYS A 148 -13.72 -10.99 -27.45
N LEU A 149 -13.46 -9.85 -28.10
CA LEU A 149 -14.14 -9.42 -29.31
C LEU A 149 -13.69 -10.23 -30.54
N ILE A 150 -12.39 -10.57 -30.66
CA ILE A 150 -11.87 -11.43 -31.74
C ILE A 150 -12.40 -12.87 -31.60
N GLU A 151 -12.49 -13.41 -30.39
CA GLU A 151 -13.09 -14.74 -30.16
C GLU A 151 -14.58 -14.75 -30.46
N LYS A 152 -15.33 -13.70 -30.08
CA LYS A 152 -16.75 -13.58 -30.44
C LYS A 152 -16.97 -13.39 -31.95
N VAL A 153 -16.12 -12.60 -32.62
CA VAL A 153 -16.21 -12.39 -34.08
C VAL A 153 -15.81 -13.63 -34.88
N LYS A 154 -14.87 -14.47 -34.38
CA LYS A 154 -14.54 -15.78 -34.99
C LYS A 154 -15.64 -16.83 -34.86
N VAL A 155 -16.49 -16.73 -33.84
CA VAL A 155 -17.61 -17.68 -33.61
C VAL A 155 -18.85 -17.32 -34.44
N GLN A 156 -18.89 -16.13 -35.05
CA GLN A 156 -20.04 -15.62 -35.80
C GLN A 156 -19.77 -15.35 -37.29
N SER A 157 -18.64 -15.83 -37.83
CA SER A 157 -18.44 -15.92 -39.28
C SER A 157 -18.89 -17.32 -39.76
N PRO A 158 -19.73 -17.42 -40.81
CA PRO A 158 -20.17 -18.69 -41.37
C PRO A 158 -19.01 -19.51 -41.98
#